data_AF-A0A316HBK9-F1
#
_entry.id   AF-A0A316HBK9-F1
#
_cell.length_a   1.000
_cell.length_b   1.000
_cell.length_c   1.000
_cell.angle_alpha   90.00
_cell.angle_beta   90.00
_cell.angle_gamma   90.00
#
_symmetry.space_group_name_H-M   'P 1'
#
loop_
_entity.id
_entity.type
_entity.pdbx_description
1 polymer ?
#
loop_
_entity_poly.entity_id
_entity_poly.type
_entity_poly.pdbx_seq_one_letter_code
_entity_poly.pdbx_strand_id
1 'polypeptide(L)'
;MESTKVTLNVKADSLSLVKEYAKRQHTSVSKLVQDFFDGIAEQEKKEDPIKEKYKNVEIPEWIKQLTGIAKDPDPNMSYDDMKYEYFKEKYDL
;
A
#
# COMPACT_ATOMS: atom_id res chain seq x y z
N MET A 1 6.85 -5.82 -23.29
CA MET A 1 7.03 -5.66 -21.83
C MET A 1 8.25 -4.79 -21.64
N GLU A 2 8.11 -3.63 -21.00
CA GLU A 2 9.25 -2.79 -20.67
C GLU A 2 10.05 -3.46 -19.55
N SER A 3 11.37 -3.51 -19.71
CA SER A 3 12.29 -4.10 -18.72
C SER A 3 13.21 -3.03 -18.17
N THR A 4 13.16 -2.81 -16.86
CA THR A 4 14.04 -1.87 -16.15
C THR A 4 15.16 -2.61 -15.45
N LYS A 5 16.41 -2.14 -15.59
CA LYS A 5 17.54 -2.71 -14.86
C LYS A 5 17.61 -2.10 -13.47
N VAL A 6 17.71 -2.95 -12.46
CA VAL A 6 17.90 -2.55 -11.06
C VAL A 6 19.30 -2.95 -10.61
N THR A 7 20.04 -1.99 -10.06
CA THR A 7 21.35 -2.23 -9.46
C THR A 7 21.22 -2.15 -7.94
N LEU A 8 21.67 -3.19 -7.24
CA LEU A 8 21.55 -3.31 -5.78
C LEU A 8 22.92 -3.40 -5.14
N ASN A 9 23.13 -2.67 -4.04
CA ASN A 9 24.27 -2.87 -3.17
C ASN A 9 23.90 -3.92 -2.11
N VAL A 10 24.62 -5.04 -2.12
CA VAL A 10 24.39 -6.15 -1.18
C VAL A 10 25.69 -6.52 -0.47
N LYS A 11 25.57 -7.04 0.75
CA LYS A 11 26.72 -7.57 1.49
C LYS A 11 27.34 -8.73 0.71
N ALA A 12 28.65 -8.68 0.50
CA ALA A 12 29.38 -9.66 -0.30
C ALA A 12 29.20 -11.10 0.23
N ASP A 13 29.27 -11.27 1.55
CA ASP A 13 29.14 -12.58 2.21
C ASP A 13 27.77 -13.22 1.96
N SER A 14 26.72 -12.40 1.91
CA SER A 14 25.35 -12.86 1.65
C SER A 14 25.16 -13.29 0.20
N LEU A 15 25.82 -12.64 -0.76
CA LEU A 15 25.65 -12.94 -2.19
C LEU A 15 26.11 -14.36 -2.55
N SER A 16 27.20 -14.84 -1.94
CA SER A 16 27.71 -16.21 -2.16
C SER A 16 26.71 -17.26 -1.69
N LEU A 17 26.16 -17.08 -0.48
CA LEU A 17 25.15 -17.98 0.08
C LEU A 17 23.86 -18.00 -0.75
N VAL A 18 23.41 -16.83 -1.23
CA VAL A 18 22.22 -16.70 -2.07
C VAL A 18 22.42 -17.37 -3.43
N LYS A 19 23.62 -17.27 -4.03
CA LYS A 19 23.94 -17.98 -5.28
C LYS A 19 23.90 -19.50 -5.10
N GLU A 20 24.46 -20.02 -4.01
CA GLU A 20 24.39 -21.44 -3.70
C GLU A 20 22.94 -21.90 -3.47
N TYR A 21 22.17 -21.11 -2.74
CA TYR A 21 20.74 -21.37 -2.53
C TYR A 21 19.99 -21.43 -3.86
N ALA A 22 20.19 -20.44 -4.74
CA ALA A 22 19.54 -20.39 -6.05
C ALA A 22 19.90 -21.62 -6.90
N LYS A 23 21.17 -22.05 -6.86
CA LYS A 23 21.63 -23.27 -7.55
C LYS A 23 20.94 -24.53 -7.01
N ARG A 24 20.80 -24.67 -5.69
CA ARG A 24 20.08 -25.80 -5.07
C ARG A 24 18.60 -25.82 -5.46
N GLN A 25 17.99 -24.65 -5.63
CA GLN A 25 16.59 -24.51 -6.03
C GLN A 25 16.40 -24.48 -7.56
N HIS A 26 17.43 -24.79 -8.35
CA HIS A 26 17.40 -24.73 -9.82
C HIS A 26 16.86 -23.41 -10.39
N THR A 27 17.19 -22.29 -9.74
CA THR A 27 16.71 -20.95 -10.10
C THR A 27 17.86 -19.94 -10.18
N SER A 28 17.58 -18.71 -10.60
CA SER A 28 18.55 -17.61 -10.63
C SER A 28 18.27 -16.60 -9.52
N VAL A 29 19.32 -15.87 -9.10
CA VAL A 29 19.18 -14.78 -8.13
C VAL A 29 18.25 -13.69 -8.69
N SER A 30 18.33 -13.40 -9.98
CA SER A 30 17.42 -12.44 -10.63
C SER A 30 15.97 -12.87 -10.54
N LYS A 31 15.67 -14.17 -10.69
CA LYS A 31 14.32 -14.71 -10.57
C LYS A 31 13.81 -14.63 -9.14
N LEU A 32 14.63 -14.97 -8.15
CA LEU A 32 14.28 -14.81 -6.73
C LEU A 32 13.92 -13.36 -6.37
N VAL A 33 14.67 -12.40 -6.90
CA VAL A 33 14.39 -10.97 -6.68
C VAL A 33 13.11 -10.54 -7.40
N GLN A 34 12.88 -11.03 -8.62
CA GLN A 34 11.64 -10.76 -9.34
C GLN A 34 10.42 -11.31 -8.58
N ASP A 35 10.46 -12.57 -8.15
CA ASP A 35 9.38 -13.21 -7.40
C ASP A 35 9.08 -12.44 -6.09
N PHE A 36 10.11 -11.88 -5.44
CA PHE A 36 9.94 -11.02 -4.27
C PHE A 36 9.24 -9.70 -4.62
N PHE A 37 9.66 -9.02 -5.69
CA PHE A 37 9.00 -7.80 -6.15
C PHE A 37 7.55 -8.03 -6.57
N ASP A 38 7.28 -9.14 -7.26
CA ASP A 38 5.93 -9.52 -7.66
C ASP A 38 5.05 -9.77 -6.44
N GLY A 39 5.58 -10.43 -5.40
CA GLY A 39 4.88 -10.62 -4.13
C GLY A 39 4.53 -9.31 -3.43
N ILE A 40 5.44 -8.32 -3.42
CA ILE A 40 5.16 -6.98 -2.88
C ILE A 40 4.08 -6.29 -3.72
N ALA A 41 4.23 -6.31 -5.05
CA ALA A 41 3.28 -5.66 -5.95
C ALA A 41 1.87 -6.28 -5.84
N GLU A 42 1.78 -7.59 -5.62
CA GLU A 42 0.51 -8.28 -5.40
C GLU A 42 -0.11 -7.91 -4.05
N GLN A 43 0.70 -7.72 -3.00
CA GLN A 43 0.24 -7.23 -1.71
C GLN A 43 -0.29 -5.79 -1.79
N GLU A 44 0.41 -4.91 -2.50
CA GLU A 44 -0.02 -3.52 -2.70
C GLU A 44 -1.24 -3.41 -3.64
N LYS A 45 -1.36 -4.31 -4.62
CA LYS A 45 -2.52 -4.37 -5.53
C LYS A 45 -3.77 -4.95 -4.89
N LYS A 46 -3.66 -5.66 -3.77
CA LYS A 46 -4.83 -5.99 -2.96
C LYS A 46 -5.32 -4.70 -2.31
N GLU A 47 -6.06 -3.90 -3.09
CA GLU A 47 -7.07 -3.01 -2.52
C GLU A 47 -7.82 -3.83 -1.47
N ASP A 48 -8.03 -3.26 -0.27
CA ASP A 48 -8.79 -3.88 0.81
C ASP A 48 -10.00 -4.62 0.19
N PRO A 49 -10.17 -5.93 0.39
CA PRO A 49 -11.26 -6.69 -0.24
C PRO A 49 -12.64 -6.11 0.13
N ILE A 50 -12.69 -5.34 1.22
CA ILE A 50 -13.82 -4.50 1.61
C ILE A 50 -13.95 -3.27 0.69
N LYS A 51 -12.88 -2.50 0.45
CA LYS A 51 -12.90 -1.32 -0.43
C LYS A 51 -13.31 -1.67 -1.86
N GLU A 52 -12.80 -2.74 -2.46
CA GLU A 52 -13.24 -3.17 -3.81
C GLU A 52 -14.72 -3.57 -3.83
N LYS A 53 -15.18 -4.31 -2.82
CA LYS A 53 -16.56 -4.78 -2.74
C LYS A 53 -17.58 -3.65 -2.59
N TYR A 54 -17.19 -2.55 -1.93
CA TYR A 54 -18.07 -1.40 -1.68
C TYR A 54 -17.77 -0.20 -2.60
N LYS A 55 -16.79 -0.29 -3.51
CA LYS A 55 -16.40 0.81 -4.44
C LYS A 55 -17.56 1.29 -5.32
N ASN A 56 -18.46 0.37 -5.68
CA ASN A 56 -19.59 0.61 -6.58
C ASN A 56 -20.96 0.48 -5.88
N VAL A 57 -20.99 0.43 -4.55
CA VAL A 57 -22.26 0.37 -3.83
C VAL A 57 -22.80 1.79 -3.74
N GLU A 58 -23.87 2.06 -4.49
CA GLU A 58 -24.61 3.31 -4.35
C GLU A 58 -25.14 3.42 -2.92
N ILE A 59 -24.69 4.46 -2.21
CA ILE A 59 -25.13 4.75 -0.86
C ILE A 59 -26.62 5.14 -0.93
N PRO A 60 -27.52 4.40 -0.26
CA PRO A 60 -28.95 4.72 -0.21
C PRO A 60 -29.21 6.17 0.22
N GLU A 61 -30.18 6.82 -0.41
CA GLU A 61 -30.43 8.26 -0.23
C GLU A 61 -30.76 8.63 1.23
N TRP A 62 -31.39 7.73 1.97
CA TRP A 62 -31.67 7.93 3.41
C TRP A 62 -30.40 8.02 4.26
N ILE A 63 -29.29 7.37 3.84
CA ILE A 63 -27.98 7.48 4.52
C ILE A 63 -27.33 8.82 4.20
N LYS A 64 -27.45 9.31 2.96
CA LYS A 64 -26.95 10.66 2.60
C LYS A 64 -27.68 11.77 3.33
N GLN A 65 -28.94 11.53 3.70
CA GLN A 65 -29.76 12.45 4.49
C GLN A 65 -29.44 12.41 5.98
N LEU A 66 -28.60 11.46 6.45
CA LEU A 66 -28.13 11.45 7.83
C LEU A 66 -27.10 12.56 8.01
N THR A 67 -27.54 13.71 8.47
CA THR A 67 -26.66 14.80 8.92
C THR A 67 -26.10 14.44 10.29
N GLY A 68 -24.89 13.87 10.30
CA GLY A 68 -24.11 13.75 11.53
C GLY A 68 -23.63 15.12 12.02
N ILE A 69 -23.23 15.21 13.29
CA ILE A 69 -22.54 16.39 13.87
C ILE A 69 -21.14 16.58 13.21
N ALA A 70 -20.65 15.59 12.48
CA ALA A 70 -19.39 15.65 11.76
C ALA A 70 -19.55 16.45 10.46
N LYS A 71 -18.75 17.51 10.31
CA LYS A 71 -18.62 18.27 9.07
C LYS A 71 -18.08 17.35 7.97
N ASP A 72 -18.55 17.52 6.74
CA ASP A 72 -18.04 16.78 5.60
C ASP A 72 -16.51 17.01 5.49
N PRO A 73 -15.69 15.94 5.45
CA PRO A 73 -14.26 16.08 5.29
C PRO A 73 -13.96 16.68 3.91
N ASP A 74 -13.12 17.73 3.87
CA ASP A 74 -12.62 18.27 2.61
C ASP A 74 -11.87 17.15 1.86
N PRO A 75 -12.25 16.80 0.62
CA PRO A 75 -11.61 15.74 -0.14
C PRO A 75 -10.13 16.00 -0.46
N ASN A 76 -9.63 17.23 -0.24
CA ASN A 76 -8.23 17.60 -0.41
C ASN A 76 -7.43 17.63 0.92
N MET A 77 -8.07 17.42 2.07
CA MET A 77 -7.36 17.37 3.35
C MET A 77 -6.79 15.97 3.60
N SER A 78 -5.54 15.93 4.05
CA SER A 78 -4.98 14.70 4.61
C SER A 78 -5.68 14.35 5.93
N TYR A 79 -5.68 13.06 6.29
CA TYR A 79 -6.14 12.60 7.60
C TYR A 79 -5.42 13.34 8.75
N ASP A 80 -4.14 13.64 8.57
CA ASP A 80 -3.34 14.35 9.57
C ASP A 80 -3.81 15.80 9.75
N ASP A 81 -4.24 16.46 8.68
CA ASP A 81 -4.78 17.82 8.71
C ASP A 81 -6.13 17.87 9.42
N MET A 82 -7.02 16.90 9.11
CA MET A 82 -8.33 16.78 9.78
C MET A 82 -8.16 16.51 11.28
N LYS A 83 -7.19 15.68 11.63
CA LYS A 83 -6.85 15.37 13.02
C LYS A 83 -6.38 16.63 13.75
N TYR A 84 -5.48 17.39 13.13
CA TYR A 84 -5.00 18.65 13.70
C TYR A 84 -6.13 19.65 13.95
N GLU A 85 -6.97 19.90 12.94
CA GLU A 85 -8.11 20.83 13.07
C GLU A 85 -9.11 20.39 14.16
N TYR A 86 -9.36 19.09 14.30
CA TYR A 86 -10.19 18.59 15.40
C TYR A 86 -9.58 18.87 16.78
N PHE A 87 -8.27 18.66 16.94
CA PHE A 87 -7.60 18.91 18.22
C PHE A 87 -7.54 20.41 18.53
N LYS A 88 -7.35 21.25 17.52
CA LYS A 88 -7.43 22.71 17.62
C LYS A 88 -8.83 23.17 18.04
N GLU A 89 -9.89 22.71 17.37
CA GLU A 89 -11.28 23.10 17.68
C GLU A 89 -11.72 22.65 19.09
N LYS A 90 -11.21 21.50 19.57
CA LYS A 90 -11.63 20.92 20.86
C LYS A 90 -10.77 21.31 22.06
N TYR A 91 -9.49 21.62 21.85
CA TYR A 91 -8.53 21.84 22.93
C TYR A 91 -7.74 23.15 22.82
N ASP A 92 -8.06 24.02 21.85
CA ASP A 92 -7.48 25.37 21.67
C ASP A 92 -5.94 25.36 21.58
N LEU A 93 -5.41 24.38 20.81
CA LEU A 93 -3.99 24.19 20.50
C LEU A 93 -3.52 25.02 19.31
#